data_AF-R4MM89-F1
#
_entry.id   AF-R4MM89-F1
#
_cell.length_a   1.000
_cell.length_b   1.000
_cell.length_c   1.000
_cell.angle_alpha   90.00
_cell.angle_beta   90.00
_cell.angle_gamma   90.00
#
_symmetry.space_group_name_H-M   'P 1'
#
loop_
_entity.id
_entity.type
_entity.pdbx_description
1 polymer ?
#
loop_
_entity_poly.entity_id
_entity_poly.type
_entity_poly.pdbx_seq_one_letter_code
_entity_poly.pdbx_strand_id
1 'polypeptide(L)'
;MQTLSAGAGAYANAEAANVQQSLLNAINAPTQALLGRPLIGDGADGTAPGQNGGAGGLLYGNGGNGAAGVNAGIAGGSGGAAGLIGNGGSGGAGGAGAAGGSGGQGGLLYGNGGAGGNGGAATIPGGNGGAGALAATRGTGNGGAGGLGAAGAAVPPGSTP
;
A
#
# COMPACT_ATOMS: atom_id res chain seq x y z
N MET A 1 -26.69 33.69 14.78
CA MET A 1 -25.38 34.37 14.58
C MET A 1 -24.19 33.41 14.63
N GLN A 2 -24.19 32.39 15.50
CA GLN A 2 -23.08 31.41 15.58
C GLN A 2 -23.07 30.37 14.43
N THR A 3 -24.26 30.03 13.90
CA THR A 3 -24.44 29.09 12.77
C THR A 3 -24.06 29.69 11.41
N LEU A 4 -24.30 30.98 11.20
CA LEU A 4 -23.94 31.69 9.96
C LEU A 4 -22.42 31.87 9.81
N SER A 5 -21.72 32.11 10.92
CA SER A 5 -20.26 32.26 10.94
C SER A 5 -19.55 30.91 10.72
N ALA A 6 -20.12 29.81 11.22
CA ALA A 6 -19.65 28.45 10.93
C ALA A 6 -19.88 28.04 9.46
N GLY A 7 -21.02 28.40 8.87
CA GLY A 7 -21.31 28.16 7.45
C GLY A 7 -20.36 28.91 6.52
N ALA A 8 -20.15 30.21 6.73
CA ALA A 8 -19.23 31.02 5.92
C ALA A 8 -17.77 30.53 6.02
N GLY A 9 -17.33 30.09 7.20
CA GLY A 9 -16.02 29.45 7.39
C GLY A 9 -15.91 28.10 6.66
N ALA A 10 -16.97 27.28 6.65
CA ALA A 10 -16.98 26.02 5.89
C ALA A 10 -16.89 26.24 4.38
N TYR A 11 -17.58 27.25 3.85
CA TYR A 11 -17.50 27.61 2.42
C TYR A 11 -16.12 28.14 2.02
N ALA A 12 -15.50 29.02 2.82
CA ALA A 12 -14.15 29.51 2.54
C ALA A 12 -13.09 28.39 2.62
N ASN A 13 -13.24 27.44 3.56
CA ASN A 13 -12.37 26.27 3.64
C ASN A 13 -12.59 25.31 2.46
N ALA A 14 -13.83 25.14 1.99
CA ALA A 14 -14.15 24.33 0.83
C ALA A 14 -13.59 24.94 -0.47
N GLU A 15 -13.63 26.26 -0.62
CA GLU A 15 -13.00 26.95 -1.75
C GLU A 15 -11.47 26.79 -1.72
N ALA A 16 -10.85 26.96 -0.56
CA ALA A 16 -9.41 26.75 -0.40
C ALA A 16 -9.01 25.30 -0.76
N ALA A 17 -9.76 24.30 -0.29
CA ALA A 17 -9.53 22.89 -0.63
C ALA A 17 -9.74 22.61 -2.13
N ASN A 18 -10.77 23.18 -2.76
CA ASN A 18 -11.02 23.05 -4.20
C ASN A 18 -9.90 23.69 -5.05
N VAL A 19 -9.38 24.84 -4.62
CA VAL A 19 -8.26 25.52 -5.29
C VAL A 19 -6.97 24.70 -5.15
N GLN A 20 -6.69 24.14 -3.98
CA GLN A 20 -5.53 23.28 -3.75
C GLN A 20 -5.58 22.02 -4.62
N GLN A 21 -6.75 21.37 -4.69
CA GLN A 21 -6.92 20.19 -5.55
C GLN A 21 -6.78 20.55 -7.03
N SER A 22 -7.30 21.71 -7.45
CA SER A 22 -7.16 22.19 -8.84
C SER A 22 -5.69 22.46 -9.20
N LEU A 23 -4.91 23.02 -8.28
CA LEU A 23 -3.48 23.25 -8.49
C LEU A 23 -2.68 21.95 -8.59
N LEU A 24 -2.93 20.98 -7.71
CA LEU A 24 -2.30 19.67 -7.79
C LEU A 24 -2.67 18.94 -9.09
N ASN A 25 -3.94 19.03 -9.50
CA ASN A 25 -4.39 18.50 -10.78
C ASN A 25 -3.67 19.18 -11.95
N ALA A 26 -3.48 20.50 -11.93
CA ALA A 26 -2.74 21.22 -12.96
C ALA A 26 -1.25 20.83 -13.03
N ILE A 27 -0.61 20.62 -11.88
CA ILE A 27 0.80 20.16 -11.79
C ILE A 27 0.93 18.72 -12.30
N ASN A 28 -0.02 17.85 -11.96
CA ASN A 28 0.02 16.44 -12.33
C ASN A 28 -0.47 16.19 -13.77
N ALA A 29 -1.34 17.04 -14.32
CA ALA A 29 -2.00 16.83 -15.61
C ALA A 29 -1.03 16.51 -16.76
N PRO A 30 0.09 17.22 -16.96
CA PRO A 30 1.03 16.89 -18.02
C PRO A 30 1.60 15.47 -17.85
N THR A 31 1.96 15.09 -16.62
CA THR A 31 2.61 13.81 -16.32
C THR A 31 1.63 12.65 -16.28
N GLN A 32 0.41 12.88 -15.79
CA GLN A 32 -0.69 11.92 -15.84
C GLN A 32 -1.06 11.62 -17.30
N ALA A 33 -1.10 12.64 -18.15
CA ALA A 33 -1.40 12.48 -19.58
C ALA A 33 -0.29 11.76 -20.35
N LEU A 34 0.98 12.01 -20.01
CA LEU A 34 2.13 11.46 -20.74
C LEU A 34 2.60 10.10 -20.22
N LEU A 35 2.51 9.87 -18.91
CA LEU A 35 3.15 8.74 -18.22
C LEU A 35 2.16 7.90 -17.40
N GLY A 36 0.87 8.27 -17.38
CA GLY A 36 -0.18 7.57 -16.63
C GLY A 36 -0.01 7.64 -15.11
N ARG A 37 0.87 8.52 -14.62
CA ARG A 37 1.22 8.65 -13.21
C ARG A 37 1.33 10.12 -12.80
N PRO A 38 0.88 10.47 -11.58
CA PRO A 38 1.00 11.83 -11.10
C PRO A 38 2.47 12.13 -10.81
N LEU A 39 2.87 13.40 -10.95
CA LEU A 39 4.19 13.85 -10.54
C LEU A 39 4.33 13.82 -9.02
N ILE A 40 3.27 14.27 -8.35
CA ILE A 40 3.15 14.37 -6.89
C ILE A 40 1.84 13.71 -6.45
N GLY A 41 1.90 12.78 -5.52
CA GLY A 41 0.73 12.17 -4.91
C GLY A 41 0.99 10.75 -4.43
N ASP A 42 0.30 10.33 -3.38
CA ASP A 42 0.40 8.96 -2.89
C ASP A 42 -0.32 7.98 -3.83
N GLY A 43 0.15 6.74 -3.86
CA GLY A 43 -0.50 5.65 -4.56
C GLY A 43 -1.78 5.25 -3.84
N ALA A 44 -2.82 4.91 -4.60
CA ALA A 44 -4.08 4.45 -4.02
C ALA A 44 -3.91 3.09 -3.34
N ASP A 45 -4.47 2.93 -2.15
CA ASP A 45 -4.52 1.62 -1.49
C ASP A 45 -5.39 0.64 -2.28
N GLY A 46 -5.02 -0.63 -2.26
CA GLY A 46 -5.90 -1.71 -2.70
C GLY A 46 -7.14 -1.75 -1.82
N THR A 47 -8.31 -1.84 -2.44
CA THR A 47 -9.61 -1.90 -1.75
C THR A 47 -10.34 -3.23 -1.97
N ALA A 48 -10.06 -3.93 -3.07
CA ALA A 48 -10.60 -5.26 -3.33
C ALA A 48 -9.69 -6.36 -2.76
N PRO A 49 -10.22 -7.55 -2.41
CA PRO A 49 -9.43 -8.65 -1.85
C PRO A 49 -8.21 -9.00 -2.71
N GLY A 50 -7.02 -8.96 -2.11
CA GLY A 50 -5.76 -9.22 -2.78
C GLY A 50 -5.34 -8.17 -3.82
N GLN A 51 -6.05 -7.04 -3.92
CA GLN A 51 -5.70 -5.96 -4.83
C GLN A 51 -4.39 -5.30 -4.41
N ASN A 52 -3.48 -5.10 -5.36
CA ASN A 52 -2.24 -4.39 -5.13
C ASN A 52 -2.47 -2.90 -4.84
N GLY A 53 -1.59 -2.32 -4.04
CA GLY A 53 -1.50 -0.87 -3.90
C GLY A 53 -0.94 -0.24 -5.17
N GLY A 54 -1.46 0.93 -5.52
CA GLY A 54 -0.99 1.75 -6.63
C GLY A 54 0.40 2.34 -6.36
N ALA A 55 1.14 2.63 -7.43
CA ALA A 55 2.42 3.32 -7.31
C ALA A 55 2.23 4.78 -6.87
N GLY A 56 3.14 5.29 -6.05
CA GLY A 56 3.22 6.70 -5.71
C GLY A 56 3.61 7.57 -6.90
N GLY A 57 3.56 8.89 -6.72
CA GLY A 57 3.94 9.88 -7.70
C GLY A 57 5.40 9.77 -8.11
N LEU A 58 5.73 10.28 -9.30
CA LEU A 58 7.06 10.14 -9.89
C LEU A 58 8.15 10.84 -9.07
N LEU A 59 7.88 12.04 -8.53
CA LEU A 59 8.86 12.80 -7.74
C LEU A 59 8.61 12.69 -6.24
N TYR A 60 7.36 12.81 -5.83
CA TYR A 60 6.99 12.74 -4.41
C TYR A 60 5.70 11.96 -4.24
N GLY A 61 5.73 10.98 -3.35
CA GLY A 61 4.56 10.20 -3.00
C GLY A 61 4.93 8.81 -2.51
N ASN A 62 4.23 8.39 -1.48
CA ASN A 62 4.32 7.03 -0.97
C ASN A 62 3.57 6.07 -1.91
N GLY A 63 3.98 4.82 -1.95
CA GLY A 63 3.19 3.78 -2.58
C GLY A 63 1.98 3.40 -1.71
N GLY A 64 0.88 3.01 -2.37
CA GLY A 64 -0.32 2.53 -1.67
C GLY A 64 -0.12 1.16 -1.04
N ASN A 65 -0.88 0.84 -0.02
CA ASN A 65 -0.86 -0.46 0.64
C ASN A 65 -1.61 -1.50 -0.19
N GLY A 66 -1.11 -2.74 -0.20
CA GLY A 66 -1.84 -3.88 -0.76
C GLY A 66 -3.00 -4.29 0.14
N ALA A 67 -4.13 -4.64 -0.46
CA ALA A 67 -5.29 -5.16 0.25
C ALA A 67 -5.04 -6.59 0.75
N ALA A 68 -5.68 -6.95 1.86
CA ALA A 68 -5.66 -8.32 2.34
C ALA A 68 -6.41 -9.26 1.37
N GLY A 69 -5.90 -10.47 1.20
CA GLY A 69 -6.68 -11.57 0.65
C GLY A 69 -7.65 -12.05 1.73
N VAL A 70 -8.92 -11.68 1.67
CA VAL A 70 -9.90 -12.05 2.72
C VAL A 70 -10.44 -13.48 2.54
N ASN A 71 -10.35 -14.04 1.34
CA ASN A 71 -10.88 -15.36 1.02
C ASN A 71 -9.77 -16.43 1.00
N ALA A 72 -10.13 -17.68 1.29
CA ALA A 72 -9.20 -18.80 1.22
C ALA A 72 -8.54 -18.90 -0.16
N GLY A 73 -7.22 -19.13 -0.18
CA GLY A 73 -6.43 -19.20 -1.41
C GLY A 73 -6.14 -17.86 -2.09
N ILE A 74 -6.73 -16.74 -1.63
CA ILE A 74 -6.42 -15.42 -2.18
C ILE A 74 -5.22 -14.82 -1.46
N ALA A 75 -4.15 -14.57 -2.21
CA ALA A 75 -2.96 -13.93 -1.68
C ALA A 75 -3.24 -12.47 -1.29
N GLY A 76 -2.42 -11.95 -0.37
CA GLY A 76 -2.40 -10.52 -0.09
C GLY A 76 -1.84 -9.73 -1.27
N GLY A 77 -2.41 -8.56 -1.54
CA GLY A 77 -1.93 -7.67 -2.58
C GLY A 77 -0.55 -7.13 -2.25
N SER A 78 0.29 -6.88 -3.26
CA SER A 78 1.57 -6.23 -3.05
C SER A 78 1.39 -4.75 -2.69
N GLY A 79 2.26 -4.21 -1.85
CA GLY A 79 2.40 -2.77 -1.66
C GLY A 79 2.94 -2.09 -2.92
N GLY A 80 2.47 -0.88 -3.18
CA GLY A 80 2.92 -0.04 -4.29
C GLY A 80 4.31 0.52 -4.04
N ALA A 81 5.09 0.71 -5.10
CA ALA A 81 6.38 1.38 -5.02
C ALA A 81 6.23 2.90 -4.98
N ALA A 82 7.12 3.58 -4.26
CA ALA A 82 7.31 5.03 -4.36
C ALA A 82 8.09 5.41 -5.64
N GLY A 83 8.09 6.70 -5.98
CA GLY A 83 8.87 7.25 -7.08
C GLY A 83 10.29 7.64 -6.67
N LEU A 84 10.61 8.94 -6.78
CA LEU A 84 11.92 9.48 -6.41
C LEU A 84 12.07 9.64 -4.89
N ILE A 85 11.05 10.23 -4.25
CA ILE A 85 10.96 10.45 -2.80
C ILE A 85 9.64 9.88 -2.30
N GLY A 86 9.70 9.01 -1.30
CA GLY A 86 8.52 8.44 -0.66
C GLY A 86 8.77 7.04 -0.12
N ASN A 87 7.91 6.59 0.78
CA ASN A 87 7.99 5.24 1.32
C ASN A 87 7.20 4.27 0.44
N GLY A 88 7.67 3.04 0.31
CA GLY A 88 6.87 1.99 -0.32
C GLY A 88 5.71 1.55 0.58
N GLY A 89 4.60 1.15 -0.04
CA GLY A 89 3.42 0.68 0.69
C GLY A 89 3.62 -0.70 1.30
N SER A 90 2.88 -1.04 2.35
CA SER A 90 2.92 -2.38 2.93
C SER A 90 2.19 -3.41 2.05
N GLY A 91 2.68 -4.64 2.05
CA GLY A 91 1.95 -5.77 1.48
C GLY A 91 0.76 -6.19 2.35
N GLY A 92 -0.33 -6.61 1.71
CA GLY A 92 -1.53 -7.10 2.37
C GLY A 92 -1.34 -8.49 2.98
N ALA A 93 -2.11 -8.82 4.01
CA ALA A 93 -2.12 -10.18 4.56
C ALA A 93 -2.74 -11.19 3.57
N GLY A 94 -2.25 -12.43 3.58
CA GLY A 94 -2.81 -13.53 2.80
C GLY A 94 -4.08 -14.08 3.43
N GLY A 95 -5.02 -14.53 2.59
CA GLY A 95 -6.19 -15.27 3.02
C GLY A 95 -5.82 -16.68 3.45
N ALA A 96 -6.79 -17.43 3.98
CA ALA A 96 -6.50 -18.74 4.55
C ALA A 96 -5.72 -19.64 3.55
N GLY A 97 -4.52 -20.07 3.95
CA GLY A 97 -3.63 -20.94 3.16
C GLY A 97 -2.88 -20.21 2.04
N ALA A 98 -3.04 -18.89 1.93
CA ALA A 98 -2.46 -18.07 0.88
C ALA A 98 -1.35 -17.17 1.42
N ALA A 99 -0.39 -16.85 0.56
CA ALA A 99 0.75 -16.01 0.93
C ALA A 99 0.35 -14.56 1.19
N GLY A 100 1.10 -13.90 2.09
CA GLY A 100 1.05 -12.46 2.23
C GLY A 100 1.69 -11.76 1.03
N GLY A 101 1.23 -10.54 0.75
CA GLY A 101 1.75 -9.70 -0.32
C GLY A 101 3.13 -9.14 0.01
N SER A 102 3.96 -8.91 -1.00
CA SER A 102 5.25 -8.23 -0.79
C SER A 102 5.05 -6.76 -0.46
N GLY A 103 5.96 -6.17 0.32
CA GLY A 103 6.04 -4.72 0.45
C GLY A 103 6.47 -4.04 -0.85
N GLY A 104 6.17 -2.75 -0.97
CA GLY A 104 6.57 -1.90 -2.08
C GLY A 104 7.93 -1.24 -1.85
N GLN A 105 8.66 -0.94 -2.91
CA GLN A 105 9.98 -0.31 -2.80
C GLN A 105 9.89 1.14 -2.31
N GLY A 106 10.86 1.55 -1.48
CA GLY A 106 11.07 2.95 -1.12
C GLY A 106 11.57 3.79 -2.30
N GLY A 107 11.46 5.11 -2.18
CA GLY A 107 11.78 6.05 -3.24
C GLY A 107 13.27 6.07 -3.57
N LEU A 108 13.63 6.26 -4.83
CA LEU A 108 15.01 6.09 -5.32
C LEU A 108 16.07 6.88 -4.55
N LEU A 109 15.75 8.12 -4.13
CA LEU A 109 16.65 9.01 -3.39
C LEU A 109 16.37 9.03 -1.90
N TYR A 110 15.11 8.90 -1.48
CA TYR A 110 14.75 8.90 -0.07
C TYR A 110 13.45 8.15 0.17
N GLY A 111 13.44 7.37 1.26
CA GLY A 111 12.26 6.65 1.72
C GLY A 111 12.53 5.20 2.08
N ASN A 112 11.69 4.69 2.96
CA ASN A 112 11.77 3.33 3.46
C ASN A 112 11.06 2.34 2.52
N GLY A 113 11.54 1.10 2.51
CA GLY A 113 10.82 0.00 1.89
C GLY A 113 9.61 -0.39 2.72
N GLY A 114 8.54 -0.81 2.04
CA GLY A 114 7.33 -1.33 2.67
C GLY A 114 7.56 -2.71 3.28
N ALA A 115 6.88 -2.99 4.39
CA ALA A 115 6.89 -4.32 5.00
C ALA A 115 6.07 -5.32 4.15
N GLY A 116 6.47 -6.59 4.18
CA GLY A 116 5.67 -7.68 3.61
C GLY A 116 4.49 -8.04 4.52
N GLY A 117 3.40 -8.48 3.91
CA GLY A 117 2.20 -8.93 4.63
C GLY A 117 2.37 -10.34 5.19
N ASN A 118 1.65 -10.66 6.26
CA ASN A 118 1.68 -12.02 6.83
C ASN A 118 0.94 -13.02 5.92
N GLY A 119 1.35 -14.28 5.93
CA GLY A 119 0.59 -15.36 5.30
C GLY A 119 -0.68 -15.70 6.09
N GLY A 120 -1.65 -16.35 5.44
CA GLY A 120 -2.92 -16.71 6.08
C GLY A 120 -2.95 -18.15 6.61
N ALA A 121 -3.45 -18.33 7.83
CA ALA A 121 -3.58 -19.64 8.46
C ALA A 121 -4.67 -20.49 7.78
N ALA A 122 -4.51 -21.82 7.76
CA ALA A 122 -5.51 -22.71 7.17
C ALA A 122 -5.57 -24.09 7.84
N THR A 123 -6.59 -24.87 7.48
CA THR A 123 -6.70 -26.30 7.80
C THR A 123 -5.81 -27.19 6.90
N ILE A 124 -5.27 -26.61 5.84
CA ILE A 124 -4.15 -27.12 5.03
C ILE A 124 -2.86 -26.37 5.45
N PRO A 125 -1.66 -26.63 4.88
CA PRO A 125 -0.49 -25.79 5.15
C PRO A 125 -0.83 -24.30 5.02
N GLY A 126 -0.48 -23.51 6.03
CA GLY A 126 -0.71 -22.06 6.02
C GLY A 126 0.16 -21.36 4.98
N GLY A 127 -0.19 -20.11 4.68
CA GLY A 127 0.52 -19.29 3.71
C GLY A 127 1.87 -18.77 4.21
N ASN A 128 2.79 -18.55 3.29
CA ASN A 128 4.06 -17.88 3.58
C ASN A 128 3.84 -16.38 3.81
N GLY A 129 4.70 -15.76 4.62
CA GLY A 129 4.77 -14.31 4.67
C GLY A 129 5.33 -13.71 3.38
N GLY A 130 4.88 -12.51 3.04
CA GLY A 130 5.39 -11.73 1.92
C GLY A 130 6.76 -11.13 2.23
N ALA A 131 7.58 -10.93 1.21
CA ALA A 131 8.87 -10.26 1.38
C ALA A 131 8.69 -8.78 1.74
N GLY A 132 9.55 -8.24 2.60
CA GLY A 132 9.73 -6.80 2.70
C GLY A 132 10.48 -6.25 1.49
N ALA A 133 10.48 -4.93 1.33
CA ALA A 133 11.11 -4.27 0.19
C ALA A 133 12.38 -3.50 0.57
N LEU A 134 13.20 -3.17 -0.43
CA LEU A 134 14.37 -2.33 -0.23
C LEU A 134 13.96 -0.87 0.02
N ALA A 135 14.84 -0.18 0.73
CA ALA A 135 14.79 1.27 0.91
C ALA A 135 15.32 2.01 -0.33
N ALA A 136 15.41 3.33 -0.20
CA ALA A 136 16.06 4.20 -1.17
C ALA A 136 17.45 3.70 -1.60
N THR A 137 17.62 3.55 -2.91
CA THR A 137 18.88 3.12 -3.53
C THR A 137 20.03 4.11 -3.36
N ARG A 138 19.76 5.41 -3.20
CA ARG A 138 20.79 6.47 -3.21
C ARG A 138 20.77 7.42 -2.02
N GLY A 139 19.92 7.19 -1.01
CA GLY A 139 19.88 8.02 0.20
C GLY A 139 19.42 7.27 1.43
N THR A 140 19.03 7.98 2.48
CA THR A 140 18.71 7.38 3.78
C THR A 140 17.32 6.76 3.79
N GLY A 141 17.24 5.50 4.21
CA GLY A 141 16.01 4.76 4.37
C GLY A 141 16.29 3.33 4.84
N ASN A 142 15.33 2.73 5.52
CA ASN A 142 15.41 1.37 6.01
C ASN A 142 14.59 0.44 5.12
N GLY A 143 15.08 -0.78 4.91
CA GLY A 143 14.31 -1.82 4.22
C GLY A 143 13.10 -2.21 5.05
N GLY A 144 12.06 -2.69 4.38
CA GLY A 144 10.90 -3.28 5.01
C GLY A 144 11.19 -4.68 5.56
N ALA A 145 10.58 -5.00 6.70
CA ALA A 145 10.61 -6.35 7.24
C ALA A 145 9.79 -7.31 6.37
N GLY A 146 10.18 -8.59 6.33
CA GLY A 146 9.34 -9.64 5.80
C GLY A 146 8.14 -9.93 6.71
N GLY A 147 7.04 -10.38 6.10
CA GLY A 147 5.87 -10.87 6.80
C GLY A 147 6.12 -12.25 7.42
N LEU A 148 5.36 -12.55 8.46
CA LEU A 148 5.36 -13.86 9.10
C LEU A 148 4.60 -14.88 8.25
N GLY A 149 5.07 -16.12 8.23
CA GLY A 149 4.27 -17.25 7.74
C GLY A 149 3.18 -17.63 8.73
N ALA A 150 2.18 -18.38 8.26
CA ALA A 150 1.10 -18.90 9.09
C ALA A 150 1.11 -20.42 9.17
N ALA A 151 0.64 -20.93 10.31
CA ALA A 151 0.52 -22.37 10.53
C ALA A 151 -0.62 -22.99 9.70
N GLY A 152 -0.43 -24.26 9.33
CA GLY A 152 -1.53 -25.14 8.93
C GLY A 152 -2.12 -25.88 10.13
N ALA A 153 -3.27 -26.53 9.96
CA ALA A 153 -3.81 -27.40 11.02
C ALA A 153 -2.84 -28.55 11.29
N ALA A 154 -2.52 -28.74 12.57
CA ALA A 154 -1.79 -29.91 13.01
C ALA A 154 -2.69 -31.14 12.85
N VAL A 155 -2.23 -32.14 12.11
CA VAL A 155 -2.86 -33.46 12.13
C VAL A 155 -2.62 -34.05 13.52
N PRO A 156 -3.65 -34.40 14.30
CA PRO A 156 -3.45 -35.02 15.59
C PRO A 156 -2.68 -36.35 15.42
N PRO A 157 -1.69 -36.66 16.27
CA PRO A 157 -0.97 -37.93 16.17
C PRO A 157 -1.97 -39.09 16.31
N GLY A 158 -2.17 -39.85 15.23
CA GLY A 158 -3.02 -41.04 15.22
C GLY A 158 -4.10 -41.13 14.14
N SER A 159 -4.31 -40.11 13.31
CA SER A 159 -5.22 -40.25 12.16
C SER A 159 -4.49 -40.86 10.96
N THR A 160 -4.64 -42.16 10.75
CA THR A 160 -4.32 -42.84 9.48
C THR A 160 -5.48 -42.66 8.48
N PRO A 161 -5.19 -42.64 7.15
CA PRO A 161 -6.22 -42.47 6.11
C PRO A 161 -7.25 -43.62 6.07
#